data_AF-A0A316QCE6-F1
#
_entry.id   AF-A0A316QCE6-F1
#
_cell.length_a   1.000
_cell.length_b   1.000
_cell.length_c   1.000
_cell.angle_alpha   90.00
_cell.angle_beta   90.00
_cell.angle_gamma   90.00
#
_symmetry.space_group_name_H-M   'P 1'
#
loop_
_entity.id
_entity.type
_entity.pdbx_description
1 polymer ?
#
loop_
_entity_poly.entity_id
_entity_poly.type
_entity_poly.pdbx_seq_one_letter_code
_entity_poly.pdbx_strand_id
1 'polypeptide(L)'
;SPDAYVEEYGSDVFRLYLMFGFSYTEGGPWNDDGIKSIARFLDRVERLVKKAAESEDGKSGEKTAAEKELDYAKNYAAKNITRDMEAFSFNTSVARLMEYVNALQKYETAATYDAKFFKACVNDFIVMLAPFTPHFAEELWEMTGHKTSVFDEHYPVADESALVRDETEYAVQINSKIKAKMMIAKNLTNEEIQSAVCADPQIAPLLEGKTVKKCIVVPNRLVNLIVG
;
A
#
# COMPACT_ATOMS: atom_id res chain seq x y z
N SER A 1 -24.70 -18.45 -14.97
CA SER A 1 -24.30 -17.38 -15.90
C SER A 1 -23.80 -16.21 -15.07
N PRO A 2 -22.74 -15.48 -15.46
CA PRO A 2 -22.26 -14.31 -14.73
C PRO A 2 -23.20 -13.09 -14.84
N ASP A 3 -24.17 -13.14 -15.75
CA ASP A 3 -25.05 -12.00 -16.11
C ASP A 3 -25.68 -11.30 -14.90
N ALA A 4 -26.21 -12.05 -13.93
CA ALA A 4 -26.84 -11.45 -12.74
C ALA A 4 -25.86 -10.59 -11.93
N TYR A 5 -24.59 -11.02 -11.80
CA TYR A 5 -23.58 -10.24 -11.09
C TYR A 5 -23.11 -9.03 -11.90
N VAL A 6 -23.03 -9.17 -13.22
CA VAL A 6 -22.66 -8.05 -14.10
C VAL A 6 -23.77 -7.00 -14.12
N GLU A 7 -25.04 -7.41 -14.10
CA GLU A 7 -26.19 -6.51 -14.03
C GLU A 7 -26.27 -5.79 -12.68
N GLU A 8 -26.00 -6.49 -11.56
CA GLU A 8 -26.05 -5.91 -10.21
C GLU A 8 -24.83 -5.04 -9.87
N TYR A 9 -23.62 -5.50 -10.20
CA TYR A 9 -22.36 -4.88 -9.75
C TYR A 9 -21.55 -4.21 -10.86
N GLY A 10 -21.87 -4.47 -12.12
CA GLY A 10 -21.05 -4.05 -13.25
C GLY A 10 -19.93 -5.04 -13.62
N SER A 11 -19.48 -4.96 -14.87
CA SER A 11 -18.46 -5.84 -15.43
C SER A 11 -17.12 -5.72 -14.72
N ASP A 12 -16.75 -4.51 -14.29
CA ASP A 12 -15.47 -4.23 -13.66
C ASP A 12 -15.38 -4.78 -12.24
N VAL A 13 -16.44 -4.66 -11.44
CA VAL A 13 -16.50 -5.32 -10.12
C VAL A 13 -16.37 -6.83 -10.27
N PHE A 14 -17.09 -7.41 -11.25
CA PHE A 14 -17.03 -8.84 -11.51
C PHE A 14 -15.63 -9.29 -11.94
N ARG A 15 -14.99 -8.58 -12.89
CA ARG A 15 -13.62 -8.85 -13.35
C ARG A 15 -12.61 -8.76 -12.22
N LEU A 16 -12.66 -7.68 -11.44
CA LEU A 16 -11.74 -7.46 -10.33
C LEU A 16 -11.92 -8.52 -9.24
N TYR A 17 -13.15 -8.97 -8.99
CA TYR A 17 -13.39 -10.09 -8.08
C TYR A 17 -12.77 -11.40 -8.57
N LEU A 18 -12.92 -11.75 -9.84
CA LEU A 18 -12.28 -12.94 -10.41
C LEU A 18 -10.74 -12.87 -10.35
N MET A 19 -10.17 -11.67 -10.54
CA MET A 19 -8.73 -11.45 -10.46
C MET A 19 -8.20 -11.49 -9.02
N PHE A 20 -9.02 -11.18 -8.02
CA PHE A 20 -8.59 -11.09 -6.62
C PHE A 20 -8.95 -12.31 -5.76
N GLY A 21 -10.13 -12.89 -5.99
CA GLY A 21 -10.73 -13.88 -5.09
C GLY A 21 -9.93 -15.17 -4.95
N PHE A 22 -9.06 -15.47 -5.92
CA PHE A 22 -8.25 -16.68 -5.94
C PHE A 22 -7.06 -16.55 -6.90
N SER A 23 -6.16 -17.54 -6.86
CA SER A 23 -5.07 -17.67 -7.83
C SER A 23 -5.64 -17.86 -9.23
N TYR A 24 -5.16 -17.08 -10.20
CA TYR A 24 -5.63 -17.18 -11.59
C TYR A 24 -5.39 -18.57 -12.20
N THR A 25 -4.26 -19.18 -11.88
CA THR A 25 -3.84 -20.47 -12.46
C THR A 25 -4.45 -21.67 -11.75
N GLU A 26 -4.76 -21.55 -10.46
CA GLU A 26 -5.29 -22.66 -9.64
C GLU A 26 -6.82 -22.59 -9.48
N GLY A 27 -7.41 -21.40 -9.63
CA GLY A 27 -8.80 -21.14 -9.31
C GLY A 27 -9.06 -21.13 -7.80
N GLY A 28 -10.34 -21.09 -7.44
CA GLY A 28 -10.77 -21.13 -6.04
C GLY A 28 -12.29 -21.20 -5.90
N PRO A 29 -12.79 -21.43 -4.68
CA PRO A 29 -14.22 -21.48 -4.43
C PRO A 29 -14.85 -20.09 -4.61
N TRP A 30 -15.99 -20.04 -5.27
CA TRP A 30 -16.80 -18.83 -5.41
C TRP A 30 -17.36 -18.38 -4.04
N ASN A 31 -17.41 -17.07 -3.81
CA ASN A 31 -17.94 -16.45 -2.60
C ASN A 31 -18.71 -15.15 -2.90
N ASP A 32 -20.03 -15.17 -2.70
CA ASP A 32 -20.93 -14.02 -2.94
C ASP A 32 -20.63 -12.79 -2.06
N ASP A 33 -20.02 -12.98 -0.89
CA ASP A 33 -19.63 -11.84 -0.05
C ASP A 33 -18.29 -11.23 -0.49
N GLY A 34 -17.52 -11.96 -1.29
CA GLY A 34 -16.29 -11.49 -1.91
C GLY A 34 -16.56 -10.36 -2.91
N ILE A 35 -17.52 -10.56 -3.82
CA ILE A 35 -17.85 -9.55 -4.85
C ILE A 35 -18.40 -8.25 -4.23
N LYS A 36 -19.23 -8.33 -3.18
CA LYS A 36 -19.71 -7.17 -2.42
C LYS A 36 -18.56 -6.35 -1.82
N SER A 37 -17.49 -7.03 -1.40
CA SER A 37 -16.31 -6.37 -0.83
C SER A 37 -15.48 -5.65 -1.90
N ILE A 38 -15.46 -6.16 -3.13
CA ILE A 38 -14.87 -5.49 -4.28
C ILE A 38 -15.67 -4.26 -4.69
N ALA A 39 -17.01 -4.33 -4.73
CA ALA A 39 -17.86 -3.17 -4.98
C ALA A 39 -17.55 -2.03 -3.97
N ARG A 40 -17.56 -2.34 -2.67
CA ARG A 40 -17.18 -1.37 -1.62
C ARG A 40 -15.76 -0.84 -1.74
N PHE A 41 -14.84 -1.61 -2.31
CA PHE A 41 -13.49 -1.13 -2.58
C PHE A 41 -13.49 -0.10 -3.71
N LEU A 42 -14.19 -0.35 -4.83
CA LEU A 42 -14.31 0.62 -5.91
C LEU A 42 -15.05 1.89 -5.48
N ASP A 43 -16.09 1.79 -4.65
CA ASP A 43 -16.75 2.97 -4.08
C ASP A 43 -15.77 3.84 -3.24
N ARG A 44 -14.83 3.19 -2.52
CA ARG A 44 -13.79 3.90 -1.75
C ARG A 44 -12.79 4.58 -2.68
N VAL A 45 -12.44 3.93 -3.79
CA VAL A 45 -11.56 4.48 -4.81
C VAL A 45 -12.19 5.71 -5.45
N GLU A 46 -13.44 5.63 -5.89
CA GLU A 46 -14.15 6.76 -6.49
C GLU A 46 -14.16 7.99 -5.57
N ARG A 47 -14.50 7.80 -4.29
CA ARG A 47 -14.47 8.88 -3.29
C ARG A 47 -13.08 9.49 -3.12
N LEU A 48 -12.02 8.68 -3.15
CA LEU A 48 -10.64 9.14 -3.06
C LEU A 48 -10.25 9.98 -4.29
N VAL A 49 -10.58 9.49 -5.49
CA VAL A 49 -10.29 10.21 -6.75
C VAL A 49 -11.06 11.52 -6.82
N LYS A 50 -12.34 11.52 -6.45
CA LYS A 50 -13.16 12.72 -6.42
C LYS A 50 -12.57 13.79 -5.50
N LYS A 51 -12.14 13.41 -4.30
CA LYS A 51 -11.43 14.32 -3.38
C LYS A 51 -10.15 14.88 -4.00
N ALA A 52 -9.39 14.05 -4.71
CA ALA A 52 -8.18 14.51 -5.39
C ALA A 52 -8.50 15.51 -6.51
N ALA A 53 -9.53 15.23 -7.32
CA ALA A 53 -9.99 16.13 -8.39
C ALA A 53 -10.47 17.49 -7.85
N GLU A 54 -11.16 17.48 -6.71
CA GLU A 54 -11.68 18.69 -6.04
C GLU A 54 -10.62 19.46 -5.24
N SER A 55 -9.44 18.88 -5.00
CA SER A 55 -8.39 19.54 -4.22
C SER A 55 -7.79 20.73 -4.97
N GLU A 56 -7.58 21.85 -4.28
CA GLU A 56 -6.91 23.02 -4.85
C GLU A 56 -5.39 22.87 -4.75
N ASP A 57 -4.69 23.25 -5.83
CA ASP A 57 -3.24 23.15 -5.87
C ASP A 57 -2.61 24.02 -4.77
N GLY A 58 -1.88 23.36 -3.87
CA GLY A 58 -1.11 24.01 -2.83
C GLY A 58 0.24 24.55 -3.33
N LYS A 59 0.97 25.24 -2.45
CA LYS A 59 2.36 25.61 -2.71
C LYS A 59 3.27 24.40 -2.51
N SER A 60 4.02 24.03 -3.54
CA SER A 60 5.06 23.00 -3.48
C SER A 60 6.22 23.43 -2.57
N GLY A 61 6.62 22.55 -1.66
CA GLY A 61 7.77 22.72 -0.76
C GLY A 61 8.76 21.55 -0.85
N GLU A 62 9.67 21.42 0.11
CA GLU A 62 10.49 20.21 0.24
C GLU A 62 9.62 18.99 0.62
N LYS A 63 9.98 17.80 0.10
CA LYS A 63 9.27 16.55 0.40
C LYS A 63 9.27 16.27 1.91
N THR A 64 8.09 16.35 2.51
CA THR A 64 7.76 15.89 3.85
C THR A 64 7.95 14.37 3.98
N ALA A 65 8.02 13.88 5.22
CA ALA A 65 8.06 12.43 5.49
C ALA A 65 6.83 11.70 4.92
N ALA A 66 5.65 12.33 4.96
CA ALA A 66 4.42 11.77 4.40
C ALA A 66 4.50 11.63 2.87
N GLU A 67 5.13 12.59 2.18
CA GLU A 67 5.37 12.52 0.74
C GLU A 67 6.34 11.39 0.38
N LYS A 68 7.43 11.24 1.13
CA LYS A 68 8.38 10.13 0.93
C LYS A 68 7.70 8.77 1.10
N GLU A 69 6.84 8.62 2.10
CA GLU A 69 6.08 7.38 2.33
C GLU A 69 5.09 7.09 1.19
N LEU A 70 4.38 8.10 0.70
CA LEU A 70 3.46 7.91 -0.44
C LEU A 70 4.23 7.62 -1.74
N ASP A 71 5.36 8.30 -1.97
CA ASP A 71 6.23 8.07 -3.13
C ASP A 71 6.80 6.65 -3.09
N TYR A 72 7.22 6.15 -1.93
CA TYR A 72 7.57 4.74 -1.76
C TYR A 72 6.41 3.83 -2.13
N ALA A 73 5.21 4.08 -1.59
CA ALA A 73 4.04 3.23 -1.83
C ALA A 73 3.68 3.16 -3.33
N LYS A 74 3.72 4.30 -4.02
CA LYS A 74 3.53 4.40 -5.47
C LYS A 74 4.54 3.53 -6.23
N ASN A 75 5.83 3.74 -6.02
CA ASN A 75 6.88 3.02 -6.73
C ASN A 75 6.86 1.52 -6.40
N TYR A 76 6.52 1.19 -5.15
CA TYR A 76 6.38 -0.20 -4.72
C TYR A 76 5.19 -0.87 -5.40
N ALA A 77 4.05 -0.17 -5.53
CA ALA A 77 2.90 -0.66 -6.29
C ALA A 77 3.27 -0.87 -7.76
N ALA A 78 3.81 0.15 -8.44
CA ALA A 78 4.20 0.06 -9.85
C ALA A 78 5.15 -1.12 -10.13
N LYS A 79 6.20 -1.29 -9.30
CA LYS A 79 7.17 -2.39 -9.45
C LYS A 79 6.52 -3.77 -9.29
N ASN A 80 5.75 -3.95 -8.21
CA ASN A 80 5.22 -5.27 -7.88
C ASN A 80 4.01 -5.63 -8.76
N ILE A 81 3.15 -4.67 -9.10
CA ILE A 81 2.02 -4.91 -10.00
C ILE A 81 2.52 -5.33 -11.38
N THR A 82 3.51 -4.61 -11.93
CA THR A 82 4.12 -4.96 -13.23
C THR A 82 4.64 -6.40 -13.23
N ARG A 83 5.48 -6.74 -12.24
CA ARG A 83 6.00 -8.11 -12.07
C ARG A 83 4.89 -9.15 -11.94
N ASP A 84 3.90 -8.87 -11.10
CA ASP A 84 2.85 -9.83 -10.77
C ASP A 84 1.89 -10.06 -11.95
N MET A 85 1.62 -9.01 -12.75
CA MET A 85 0.85 -9.13 -13.98
C MET A 85 1.56 -10.00 -15.02
N GLU A 86 2.88 -9.88 -15.19
CA GLU A 86 3.68 -10.76 -16.06
C GLU A 86 3.62 -12.23 -15.59
N ALA A 87 3.54 -12.45 -14.28
CA ALA A 87 3.45 -13.76 -13.66
C ALA A 87 2.01 -14.29 -13.49
N PHE A 88 0.99 -13.61 -14.05
CA PHE A 88 -0.43 -13.95 -13.88
C PHE A 88 -0.89 -14.02 -12.40
N SER A 89 -0.17 -13.35 -11.51
CA SER A 89 -0.47 -13.25 -10.08
C SER A 89 -1.40 -12.06 -9.80
N PHE A 90 -2.56 -12.02 -10.49
CA PHE A 90 -3.47 -10.86 -10.42
C PHE A 90 -3.99 -10.58 -9.01
N ASN A 91 -4.16 -11.60 -8.18
CA ASN A 91 -4.61 -11.45 -6.80
C ASN A 91 -3.60 -10.66 -5.97
N THR A 92 -2.30 -10.87 -6.19
CA THR A 92 -1.25 -10.08 -5.51
C THR A 92 -1.15 -8.68 -6.10
N SER A 93 -1.33 -8.50 -7.42
CA SER A 93 -1.43 -7.17 -8.05
C SER A 93 -2.57 -6.34 -7.44
N VAL A 94 -3.77 -6.92 -7.32
CA VAL A 94 -4.93 -6.23 -6.73
C VAL A 94 -4.69 -5.94 -5.25
N ALA A 95 -4.02 -6.83 -4.51
CA ALA A 95 -3.60 -6.54 -3.13
C ALA A 95 -2.64 -5.34 -3.06
N ARG A 96 -1.70 -5.19 -4.01
CA ARG A 96 -0.82 -4.00 -4.08
C ARG A 96 -1.62 -2.73 -4.40
N LEU A 97 -2.61 -2.79 -5.28
CA LEU A 97 -3.53 -1.66 -5.54
C LEU A 97 -4.27 -1.24 -4.25
N MET A 98 -4.79 -2.21 -3.48
CA MET A 98 -5.46 -1.93 -2.21
C MET A 98 -4.51 -1.31 -1.17
N GLU A 99 -3.28 -1.80 -1.06
CA GLU A 99 -2.25 -1.22 -0.20
C GLU A 99 -1.93 0.24 -0.62
N TYR A 100 -1.86 0.50 -1.92
CA TYR A 100 -1.60 1.84 -2.44
C TYR A 100 -2.76 2.81 -2.16
N VAL A 101 -4.02 2.37 -2.31
CA VAL A 101 -5.21 3.15 -1.90
C VAL A 101 -5.17 3.51 -0.42
N ASN A 102 -4.76 2.58 0.45
CA ASN A 102 -4.61 2.88 1.88
C ASN A 102 -3.55 3.95 2.12
N ALA A 103 -2.43 3.92 1.38
CA ALA A 103 -1.39 4.95 1.48
C ALA A 103 -1.88 6.32 0.99
N LEU A 104 -2.63 6.37 -0.12
CA LEU A 104 -3.26 7.59 -0.63
C LEU A 104 -4.25 8.18 0.38
N GLN A 105 -5.11 7.35 0.98
CA GLN A 105 -6.05 7.79 2.02
C GLN A 105 -5.32 8.33 3.26
N LYS A 106 -4.26 7.64 3.70
CA LYS A 106 -3.44 8.12 4.81
C LYS A 106 -2.81 9.48 4.51
N TYR A 107 -2.28 9.66 3.30
CA TYR A 107 -1.66 10.91 2.87
C TYR A 107 -2.67 12.07 2.78
N GLU A 108 -3.87 11.82 2.25
CA GLU A 108 -4.96 12.81 2.18
C GLU A 108 -5.38 13.33 3.56
N THR A 109 -5.27 12.49 4.59
CA THR A 109 -5.59 12.87 5.99
C THR A 109 -4.41 13.47 6.76
N ALA A 110 -3.25 13.65 6.12
CA ALA A 110 -2.08 14.25 6.79
C ALA A 110 -2.35 15.73 7.12
N ALA A 111 -1.75 16.21 8.22
CA ALA A 111 -1.93 17.59 8.69
C ALA A 111 -1.54 18.65 7.63
N THR A 112 -0.56 18.30 6.78
CA THR A 112 -0.12 19.09 5.62
C THR A 112 0.22 18.12 4.50
N TYR A 113 -0.29 18.36 3.29
CA TYR A 113 0.06 17.58 2.11
C TYR A 113 0.05 18.48 0.85
N ASP A 114 0.83 18.10 -0.16
CA ASP A 114 0.86 18.76 -1.45
C ASP A 114 -0.22 18.15 -2.36
N ALA A 115 -1.28 18.93 -2.63
CA ALA A 115 -2.40 18.51 -3.48
C ALA A 115 -1.97 18.17 -4.91
N LYS A 116 -0.96 18.84 -5.46
CA LYS A 116 -0.45 18.53 -6.81
C LYS A 116 0.25 17.18 -6.83
N PHE A 117 1.07 16.90 -5.82
CA PHE A 117 1.70 15.59 -5.68
C PHE A 117 0.67 14.48 -5.45
N PHE A 118 -0.35 14.76 -4.63
CA PHE A 118 -1.46 13.84 -4.39
C PHE A 118 -2.21 13.50 -5.69
N LYS A 119 -2.60 14.50 -6.48
CA LYS A 119 -3.25 14.32 -7.80
C LYS A 119 -2.38 13.48 -8.74
N ALA A 120 -1.08 13.74 -8.81
CA ALA A 120 -0.17 12.96 -9.63
C ALA A 120 -0.15 11.47 -9.20
N CYS A 121 -0.08 11.21 -7.89
CA CYS A 121 -0.14 9.85 -7.35
C CYS A 121 -1.49 9.16 -7.63
N VAL A 122 -2.60 9.90 -7.56
CA VAL A 122 -3.93 9.38 -7.91
C VAL A 122 -4.04 9.05 -9.41
N ASN A 123 -3.48 9.88 -10.28
CA ASN A 123 -3.41 9.61 -11.72
C ASN A 123 -2.62 8.32 -11.99
N ASP A 124 -1.45 8.16 -11.37
CA ASP A 124 -0.65 6.93 -11.48
C ASP A 124 -1.44 5.70 -11.00
N PHE A 125 -2.22 5.84 -9.92
CA PHE A 125 -3.13 4.79 -9.45
C PHE A 125 -4.20 4.43 -10.48
N ILE A 126 -4.84 5.40 -11.13
CA ILE A 126 -5.87 5.16 -12.14
C ILE A 126 -5.29 4.38 -13.32
N VAL A 127 -4.09 4.75 -13.80
CA VAL A 127 -3.40 4.03 -14.88
C VAL A 127 -3.04 2.60 -14.45
N MET A 128 -2.56 2.39 -13.22
CA MET A 128 -2.29 1.04 -12.70
C MET A 128 -3.55 0.18 -12.52
N LEU A 129 -4.71 0.80 -12.27
CA LEU A 129 -6.00 0.14 -12.10
C LEU A 129 -6.66 -0.26 -13.43
N ALA A 130 -6.40 0.49 -14.51
CA ALA A 130 -7.05 0.34 -15.81
C ALA A 130 -7.02 -1.09 -16.41
N PRO A 131 -5.94 -1.88 -16.29
CA PRO A 131 -5.95 -3.27 -16.77
C PRO A 131 -6.98 -4.17 -16.08
N PHE A 132 -7.36 -3.84 -14.85
CA PHE A 132 -8.26 -4.63 -14.01
C PHE A 132 -9.72 -4.19 -14.18
N THR A 133 -9.96 -2.87 -14.12
CA THR A 133 -11.29 -2.26 -14.22
C THR A 133 -11.31 -1.16 -15.28
N PRO A 134 -11.33 -1.53 -16.58
CA PRO A 134 -11.10 -0.60 -17.66
C PRO A 134 -12.14 0.51 -17.79
N HIS A 135 -13.43 0.21 -17.59
CA HIS A 135 -14.51 1.19 -17.75
C HIS A 135 -14.50 2.20 -16.58
N PHE A 136 -14.32 1.68 -15.37
CA PHE A 136 -14.22 2.47 -14.15
C PHE A 136 -12.98 3.36 -14.17
N ALA A 137 -11.83 2.84 -14.62
CA ALA A 137 -10.62 3.64 -14.72
C ALA A 137 -10.76 4.79 -15.74
N GLU A 138 -11.43 4.56 -16.88
CA GLU A 138 -11.70 5.61 -17.87
C GLU A 138 -12.58 6.73 -17.28
N GLU A 139 -13.65 6.37 -16.58
CA GLU A 139 -14.54 7.35 -15.92
C GLU A 139 -13.80 8.16 -14.83
N LEU A 140 -12.98 7.48 -14.02
CA LEU A 140 -12.14 8.15 -13.02
C LEU A 140 -11.12 9.10 -13.66
N TRP A 141 -10.55 8.72 -14.80
CA TRP A 141 -9.59 9.52 -15.54
C TRP A 141 -10.24 10.80 -16.08
N GLU A 142 -11.41 10.70 -16.71
CA GLU A 142 -12.20 11.85 -17.14
C GLU A 142 -12.59 12.75 -15.95
N MET A 143 -12.99 12.15 -14.82
CA MET A 143 -13.35 12.89 -13.59
C MET A 143 -12.18 13.74 -13.05
N THR A 144 -10.93 13.36 -13.30
CA THR A 144 -9.75 14.17 -12.94
C THR A 144 -9.40 15.27 -13.95
N GLY A 145 -10.21 15.44 -15.00
CA GLY A 145 -10.12 16.53 -15.98
C GLY A 145 -9.27 16.20 -17.21
N HIS A 146 -8.84 14.95 -17.38
CA HIS A 146 -8.14 14.51 -18.58
C HIS A 146 -9.09 14.39 -19.76
N LYS A 147 -8.56 14.59 -20.97
CA LYS A 147 -9.35 14.60 -22.23
C LYS A 147 -9.03 13.45 -23.18
N THR A 148 -7.93 12.76 -22.93
CA THR A 148 -7.51 11.55 -23.66
C THR A 148 -7.88 10.33 -22.84
N SER A 149 -7.86 9.16 -23.47
CA SER A 149 -8.16 7.91 -22.77
C SER A 149 -7.06 7.59 -21.76
N VAL A 150 -7.40 6.90 -20.66
CA VAL A 150 -6.39 6.37 -19.73
C VAL A 150 -5.47 5.37 -20.44
N PHE A 151 -5.96 4.71 -21.49
CA PHE A 151 -5.20 3.73 -22.27
C PHE A 151 -4.18 4.36 -23.23
N ASP A 152 -4.23 5.68 -23.44
CA ASP A 152 -3.21 6.42 -24.19
C ASP A 152 -2.02 6.82 -23.30
N GLU A 153 -2.15 6.68 -21.98
CA GLU A 153 -1.13 7.08 -21.00
C GLU A 153 -0.03 6.01 -20.84
N HIS A 154 1.19 6.45 -20.48
CA HIS A 154 2.27 5.52 -20.19
C HIS A 154 2.05 4.81 -18.86
N TYR A 155 2.26 3.49 -18.84
CA TYR A 155 2.18 2.74 -17.59
C TYR A 155 3.27 3.18 -16.61
N PRO A 156 2.96 3.46 -15.32
CA PRO A 156 3.95 3.94 -14.37
C PRO A 156 5.13 2.98 -14.20
N VAL A 157 6.35 3.52 -14.31
CA VAL A 157 7.61 2.79 -14.08
C VAL A 157 8.18 3.18 -12.73
N ALA A 158 8.55 2.18 -11.92
CA ALA A 158 9.08 2.43 -10.59
C ALA A 158 10.48 3.06 -10.62
N ASP A 159 10.65 4.13 -9.85
CA ASP A 159 11.95 4.67 -9.47
C ASP A 159 12.54 3.84 -8.32
N GLU A 160 13.61 3.10 -8.61
CA GLU A 160 14.31 2.26 -7.63
C GLU A 160 14.90 3.08 -6.47
N SER A 161 15.23 4.36 -6.69
CA SER A 161 15.75 5.21 -5.62
C SER A 161 14.69 5.55 -4.57
N ALA A 162 13.42 5.67 -4.98
CA ALA A 162 12.29 5.90 -4.09
C ALA A 162 11.89 4.65 -3.28
N LEU A 163 12.44 3.47 -3.62
CA LEU A 163 12.26 2.23 -2.87
C LEU A 163 13.29 2.05 -1.74
N VAL A 164 14.23 2.99 -1.61
CA VAL A 164 15.19 2.98 -0.50
C VAL A 164 14.55 3.68 0.69
N ARG A 165 14.19 2.90 1.71
CA ARG A 165 13.80 3.46 3.01
C ARG A 165 15.02 3.70 3.89
N ASP A 166 15.06 4.88 4.51
CA ASP A 166 16.05 5.24 5.54
C ASP A 166 15.83 4.44 6.84
N GLU A 167 14.59 4.07 7.12
CA GLU A 167 14.16 3.30 8.28
C GLU A 167 13.32 2.08 7.88
N THR A 168 13.34 1.03 8.69
CA THR A 168 12.53 -0.17 8.48
C THR A 168 11.76 -0.50 9.74
N GLU A 169 10.52 -0.96 9.60
CA GLU A 169 9.72 -1.43 10.74
C GLU A 169 10.25 -2.79 11.21
N TYR A 170 10.64 -2.88 12.47
CA TYR A 170 10.98 -4.12 13.14
C TYR A 170 9.85 -4.52 14.08
N ALA A 171 9.39 -5.77 13.98
CA ALA A 171 8.57 -6.36 15.03
C ALA A 171 9.46 -6.63 16.26
N VAL A 172 9.15 -6.01 17.39
CA VAL A 172 9.88 -6.22 18.65
C VAL A 172 9.20 -7.32 19.44
N GLN A 173 9.98 -8.34 19.79
CA GLN A 173 9.54 -9.51 20.54
C GLN A 173 10.27 -9.61 21.88
N ILE A 174 9.57 -10.11 22.89
CA ILE A 174 10.16 -10.57 24.15
C ILE A 174 9.79 -12.03 24.33
N ASN A 175 10.79 -12.91 24.45
CA ASN A 175 10.61 -14.37 24.49
C ASN A 175 9.66 -14.85 23.37
N SER A 176 9.93 -14.38 22.14
CA SER A 176 9.21 -14.71 20.90
C SER A 176 7.76 -14.23 20.81
N LYS A 177 7.28 -13.42 21.75
CA LYS A 177 5.96 -12.77 21.69
C LYS A 177 6.10 -11.32 21.25
N ILE A 178 5.39 -10.91 20.21
CA ILE A 178 5.37 -9.53 19.71
C ILE A 178 4.82 -8.59 20.80
N LYS A 179 5.50 -7.47 21.02
CA LYS A 179 5.18 -6.44 22.01
C LYS A 179 4.98 -5.07 21.39
N ALA A 180 5.80 -4.74 20.40
CA ALA A 180 5.74 -3.46 19.71
C ALA A 180 6.18 -3.61 18.25
N LYS A 181 5.99 -2.53 17.51
CA LYS A 181 6.59 -2.30 16.19
C LYS A 181 7.35 -0.99 16.28
N MET A 182 8.60 -0.98 15.82
CA MET A 182 9.46 0.19 15.90
C MET A 182 10.08 0.49 14.53
N MET A 183 10.15 1.75 14.14
CA MET A 183 10.93 2.19 12.98
C MET A 183 12.40 2.31 13.40
N ILE A 184 13.28 1.62 12.69
CA ILE A 184 14.72 1.54 13.01
C ILE A 184 15.52 1.87 11.75
N ALA A 185 16.46 2.80 11.87
CA ALA A 185 17.33 3.20 10.77
C ALA A 185 18.11 2.01 10.18
N LYS A 186 18.20 1.92 8.85
CA LYS A 186 18.79 0.77 8.13
C LYS A 186 20.28 0.53 8.41
N ASN A 187 20.99 1.57 8.86
CA ASN A 187 22.44 1.55 9.01
C ASN A 187 22.92 1.31 10.44
N LEU A 188 22.01 0.93 11.35
CA LEU A 188 22.38 0.61 12.73
C LEU A 188 22.97 -0.80 12.84
N THR A 189 24.01 -0.91 13.67
CA THR A 189 24.58 -2.17 14.14
C THR A 189 23.59 -2.91 15.06
N ASN A 190 23.79 -4.22 15.25
CA ASN A 190 22.92 -5.01 16.12
C ASN A 190 22.91 -4.48 17.56
N GLU A 191 24.04 -3.94 18.03
CA GLU A 191 24.20 -3.33 19.35
C GLU A 191 23.43 -2.01 19.48
N GLU A 192 23.47 -1.17 18.44
CA GLU A 192 22.68 0.07 18.38
C GLU A 192 21.18 -0.23 18.32
N ILE A 193 20.78 -1.23 17.53
CA ILE A 193 19.39 -1.72 17.45
C ILE A 193 18.91 -2.20 18.81
N GLN A 194 19.70 -3.04 19.49
CA GLN A 194 19.36 -3.52 20.83
C GLN A 194 19.19 -2.35 21.81
N SER A 195 20.10 -1.39 21.76
CA SER A 195 20.07 -0.22 22.65
C SER A 195 18.82 0.63 22.41
N ALA A 196 18.48 0.90 21.15
CA ALA A 196 17.28 1.64 20.77
C ALA A 196 16.00 0.90 21.22
N VAL A 197 15.93 -0.41 21.00
CA VAL A 197 14.77 -1.24 21.39
C VAL A 197 14.60 -1.31 22.90
N CYS A 198 15.69 -1.46 23.66
CA CYS A 198 15.61 -1.50 25.12
C CYS A 198 15.23 -0.15 25.74
N ALA A 199 15.55 0.97 25.06
CA ALA A 199 15.20 2.32 25.50
C ALA A 199 13.78 2.75 25.12
N ASP A 200 13.07 1.95 24.30
CA ASP A 200 11.73 2.30 23.83
C ASP A 200 10.72 2.37 25.00
N PRO A 201 9.86 3.40 25.07
CA PRO A 201 8.88 3.55 26.15
C PRO A 201 7.87 2.41 26.30
N GLN A 202 7.58 1.65 25.23
CA GLN A 202 6.70 0.49 25.28
C GLN A 202 7.43 -0.77 25.76
N ILE A 203 8.76 -0.82 25.58
CA ILE A 203 9.58 -2.00 25.86
C ILE A 203 10.27 -1.91 27.22
N ALA A 204 10.83 -0.76 27.59
CA ALA A 204 11.57 -0.57 28.83
C ALA A 204 10.78 -1.04 30.09
N PRO A 205 9.48 -0.72 30.24
CA PRO A 205 8.69 -1.22 31.38
C PRO A 205 8.52 -2.75 31.38
N LEU A 206 8.53 -3.38 30.20
CA LEU A 206 8.40 -4.84 30.07
C LEU A 206 9.70 -5.58 30.44
N LEU A 207 10.82 -4.86 30.49
CA LEU A 207 12.14 -5.34 30.86
C LEU A 207 12.47 -5.12 32.36
N GLU A 208 11.67 -4.35 33.10
CA GLU A 208 11.89 -4.12 34.52
C GLU A 208 12.01 -5.42 35.31
N GLY A 209 13.07 -5.51 36.13
CA GLY A 209 13.38 -6.70 36.94
C GLY A 209 13.86 -7.91 36.14
N LYS A 210 14.12 -7.78 34.83
CA LYS A 210 14.58 -8.88 33.96
C LYS A 210 15.93 -8.54 33.35
N THR A 211 16.74 -9.58 33.10
CA THR A 211 18.02 -9.39 32.39
C THR A 211 17.87 -9.86 30.94
N VAL A 212 18.31 -9.04 29.99
CA VAL A 212 18.41 -9.44 28.59
C VAL A 212 19.59 -10.41 28.45
N LYS A 213 19.30 -11.70 28.25
CA LYS A 213 20.32 -12.75 28.11
C LYS A 213 20.83 -12.83 26.68
N LYS A 214 19.99 -12.52 25.69
CA LYS A 214 20.34 -12.55 24.27
C LYS A 214 19.43 -11.62 23.48
N CYS A 215 20.01 -10.88 22.54
CA CYS A 215 19.27 -10.15 21.51
C CYS A 215 19.47 -10.86 20.17
N ILE A 216 18.37 -11.15 19.48
CA ILE A 216 18.39 -11.74 18.13
C ILE A 216 17.82 -10.72 17.17
N VAL A 217 18.68 -10.17 16.32
CA VAL A 217 18.29 -9.23 15.26
C VAL A 217 18.20 -10.01 13.95
N VAL A 218 17.03 -9.98 13.32
CA VAL A 218 16.85 -10.39 11.93
C VAL A 218 16.73 -9.10 11.12
N PRO A 219 17.76 -8.75 10.32
CA PRO A 219 17.80 -7.48 9.60
C PRO A 219 16.52 -7.25 8.79
N ASN A 220 16.01 -6.02 8.88
CA ASN A 220 14.82 -5.53 8.20
C ASN A 220 13.52 -6.31 8.52
N ARG A 221 13.45 -7.01 9.66
CA ARG A 221 12.29 -7.86 9.99
C ARG A 221 11.87 -7.82 11.46
N LEU A 222 12.75 -8.25 12.38
CA LEU A 222 12.38 -8.36 13.80
C LEU A 222 13.59 -8.30 14.74
N VAL A 223 13.32 -7.91 15.98
CA VAL A 223 14.25 -8.00 17.11
C VAL A 223 13.59 -8.84 18.20
N ASN A 224 14.24 -9.91 18.66
CA ASN A 224 13.74 -10.73 19.76
C ASN A 224 14.69 -10.65 20.96
N LEU A 225 14.19 -10.10 22.05
CA LEU A 225 14.86 -10.03 23.34
C LEU A 225 14.52 -11.29 24.15
N ILE A 226 15.53 -12.12 24.40
CA ILE A 226 15.42 -13.25 25.32
C ILE A 226 15.73 -12.75 26.72
N VAL A 227 14.72 -12.81 27.59
CA VAL A 227 14.79 -12.24 28.94
C VAL A 227 14.53 -13.30 30.00
N GLY A 228 15.16 -13.15 31.16
CA GLY A 228 14.81 -13.87 32.39
C GLY A 228 15.82 -13.65 33.48
#